data_AF-A0A6F8PY33-F1
#
_entry.id   AF-A0A6F8PY33-F1
#
_cell.length_a   1.000
_cell.length_b   1.000
_cell.length_c   1.000
_cell.angle_alpha   90.00
_cell.angle_beta   90.00
_cell.angle_gamma   90.00
#
_symmetry.space_group_name_H-M   'P 1'
#
loop_
_entity.id
_entity.type
_entity.pdbx_description
1 polymer ?
#
loop_
_entity_poly.entity_id
_entity_poly.type
_entity_poly.pdbx_seq_one_letter_code
_entity_poly.pdbx_strand_id
1 'polypeptide(L)'
;MRYQPNMQGNVLPGAAAYPRFESAQTQAPNTQILGYLGRALSLEFSAGQHYLAQASLSKFRNEMQFAEGFVTLANEEFQHANLITDRMVSQGALPAGSILSPANSANNIIEALRTCEARELALIQLYGEATQYSQNVGAADDFALFSRLLEEEQTQLVRVQGWLEEYYQNMAANPVPQWNFV
;
A
#
# COMPACT_ATOMS: atom_id res chain seq x y z
N MET A 1 -14.21 -50.09 29.44
CA MET A 1 -14.16 -50.36 27.99
C MET A 1 -13.00 -49.58 27.41
N ARG A 2 -11.95 -50.28 26.96
CA ARG A 2 -10.78 -49.69 26.30
C ARG A 2 -10.99 -49.81 24.79
N TYR A 3 -10.77 -48.73 24.05
CA TYR A 3 -10.75 -48.74 22.59
C TYR A 3 -9.29 -48.78 22.14
N GLN A 4 -8.90 -49.86 21.46
CA GLN A 4 -7.64 -50.01 20.74
C GLN A 4 -7.90 -49.80 19.25
N PRO A 5 -7.22 -48.87 18.57
CA PRO A 5 -7.08 -48.92 17.13
C PRO A 5 -5.85 -49.76 16.77
N ASN A 6 -6.07 -50.83 16.01
CA ASN A 6 -5.02 -51.62 15.36
C ASN A 6 -4.18 -50.72 14.44
N MET A 7 -2.94 -50.42 14.84
CA MET A 7 -1.90 -49.96 13.90
C MET A 7 -1.08 -51.17 13.46
N GLN A 8 -1.33 -51.67 12.25
CA GLN A 8 -0.36 -52.46 11.50
C GLN A 8 -0.20 -51.83 10.13
N GLY A 9 0.92 -51.14 9.95
CA GLY A 9 1.27 -50.39 8.75
C GLY A 9 2.43 -49.46 9.07
N ASN A 10 3.62 -50.02 9.16
CA ASN A 10 4.86 -49.30 9.40
C ASN A 10 5.22 -48.51 8.11
N VAL A 11 4.78 -47.26 8.01
CA VAL A 11 5.31 -46.29 7.03
C VAL A 11 5.67 -45.01 7.78
N LEU A 12 6.97 -44.78 7.93
CA LEU A 12 7.52 -43.46 8.23
C LEU A 12 7.01 -42.48 7.16
N PRO A 13 6.38 -41.35 7.52
CA PRO A 13 6.13 -40.29 6.56
C PRO A 13 7.49 -39.72 6.15
N GLY A 14 8.00 -40.15 5.00
CA GLY A 14 9.10 -39.47 4.33
C GLY A 14 8.69 -38.03 4.02
N ALA A 15 9.68 -37.13 3.95
CA ALA A 15 9.56 -35.68 3.74
C ALA A 15 8.89 -35.23 2.42
N ALA A 16 8.05 -36.07 1.80
CA ALA A 16 7.42 -35.87 0.51
C ALA A 16 5.89 -36.10 0.53
N ALA A 17 5.25 -36.10 1.71
CA ALA A 17 3.80 -36.21 1.86
C ALA A 17 3.06 -34.85 1.76
N TYR A 18 3.61 -33.89 1.03
CA TYR A 18 2.86 -32.68 0.69
C TYR A 18 1.94 -32.98 -0.50
N PRO A 19 0.65 -32.60 -0.45
CA PRO A 19 -0.19 -32.65 -1.63
C PRO A 19 0.48 -31.85 -2.75
N ARG A 20 0.77 -32.51 -3.87
CA ARG A 20 1.19 -31.81 -5.09
C ARG A 20 -0.04 -31.07 -5.61
N PHE A 21 -0.06 -29.76 -5.43
CA PHE A 21 -0.96 -28.92 -6.20
C PHE A 21 -0.54 -29.04 -7.66
N GLU A 22 -1.47 -29.41 -8.55
CA GLU A 22 -1.23 -29.30 -9.99
C GLU A 22 -0.84 -27.85 -10.27
N SER A 23 0.39 -27.66 -10.73
CA SER A 23 0.84 -26.38 -11.24
C SER A 23 -0.05 -26.06 -12.43
N ALA A 24 -1.02 -25.15 -12.23
CA ALA A 24 -1.79 -24.59 -13.33
C ALA A 24 -0.78 -24.14 -14.38
N GLN A 25 -0.89 -24.68 -15.61
CA GLN A 25 -0.04 -24.32 -16.74
C GLN A 25 -0.21 -22.83 -16.99
N THR A 26 0.64 -22.04 -16.36
CA THR A 26 0.70 -20.60 -16.48
C THR A 26 1.77 -20.31 -17.51
N GLN A 27 1.38 -19.57 -18.55
CA GLN A 27 2.32 -18.90 -19.43
C GLN A 27 3.38 -18.22 -18.56
N ALA A 28 4.67 -18.36 -18.91
CA ALA A 28 5.75 -17.83 -18.10
C ALA A 28 5.44 -16.35 -17.73
N PRO A 29 5.42 -15.99 -16.44
CA PRO A 29 4.92 -14.70 -16.02
C PRO A 29 5.77 -13.59 -16.67
N ASN A 30 5.10 -12.51 -17.08
CA ASN A 30 5.81 -11.38 -17.67
C ASN A 30 6.69 -10.75 -16.57
N THR A 31 8.00 -11.01 -16.66
CA THR A 31 9.00 -10.57 -15.68
C THR A 31 8.96 -9.07 -15.41
N GLN A 32 8.61 -8.26 -16.41
CA GLN A 32 8.48 -6.81 -16.24
C GLN A 32 7.22 -6.42 -15.47
N ILE A 33 6.09 -7.11 -15.71
CA ILE A 33 4.86 -6.90 -14.91
C ILE A 33 5.11 -7.29 -13.45
N LEU A 34 5.77 -8.42 -13.20
CA LEU A 34 6.18 -8.80 -11.84
C LEU A 34 7.11 -7.74 -11.21
N GLY A 35 7.98 -7.12 -12.01
CA GLY A 35 8.80 -6.00 -11.58
C GLY A 35 7.99 -4.74 -11.19
N TYR A 36 6.94 -4.42 -11.93
CA TYR A 36 6.00 -3.35 -11.56
C TYR A 36 5.24 -3.68 -10.27
N LEU A 37 4.68 -4.90 -10.16
CA LEU A 37 3.95 -5.35 -8.96
C LEU A 37 4.85 -5.31 -7.71
N GLY A 38 6.09 -5.79 -7.80
CA GLY A 38 7.02 -5.75 -6.66
C GLY A 38 7.41 -4.34 -6.23
N ARG A 39 7.59 -3.41 -7.17
CA ARG A 39 7.85 -2.00 -6.86
C ARG A 39 6.61 -1.33 -6.26
N ALA A 40 5.43 -1.59 -6.82
CA ALA A 40 4.17 -1.06 -6.31
C ALA A 40 3.96 -1.51 -4.87
N LEU A 41 4.10 -2.81 -4.59
CA LEU A 41 3.99 -3.34 -3.23
C LEU A 41 4.94 -2.67 -2.22
N SER A 42 6.16 -2.33 -2.65
CA SER A 42 7.10 -1.59 -1.81
C SER A 42 6.67 -0.15 -1.56
N LEU A 43 6.10 0.54 -2.56
CA LEU A 43 5.57 1.88 -2.40
C LEU A 43 4.33 1.90 -1.50
N GLU A 44 3.37 0.99 -1.70
CA GLU A 44 2.16 0.87 -0.88
C GLU A 44 2.48 0.66 0.60
N PHE A 45 3.38 -0.29 0.92
CA PHE A 45 3.81 -0.46 2.32
C PHE A 45 4.57 0.75 2.87
N SER A 46 5.32 1.45 2.02
CA SER A 46 6.01 2.68 2.43
C SER A 46 5.02 3.82 2.71
N ALA A 47 3.96 3.94 1.90
CA ALA A 47 2.89 4.91 2.07
C ALA A 47 2.09 4.60 3.34
N GLY A 48 1.65 3.36 3.52
CA GLY A 48 0.93 2.93 4.72
C GLY A 48 1.73 3.16 6.00
N GLN A 49 3.03 2.81 6.02
CA GLN A 49 3.92 3.12 7.14
C GLN A 49 4.01 4.63 7.41
N HIS A 50 4.15 5.44 6.36
CA HIS A 50 4.25 6.88 6.49
C HIS A 50 2.96 7.51 7.01
N TYR A 51 1.81 7.08 6.52
CA TYR A 51 0.52 7.54 7.01
C TYR A 51 0.32 7.19 8.49
N LEU A 52 0.69 5.99 8.93
CA LEU A 52 0.66 5.64 10.36
C LEU A 52 1.60 6.53 11.19
N ALA A 53 2.77 6.87 10.67
CA ALA A 53 3.70 7.78 11.35
C ALA A 53 3.10 9.19 11.47
N GLN A 54 2.51 9.73 10.40
CA GLN A 54 1.85 11.04 10.43
C GLN A 54 0.64 11.03 11.37
N ALA A 55 -0.15 9.95 11.37
CA ALA A 55 -1.25 9.79 12.32
C ALA A 55 -0.77 9.87 13.78
N SER A 56 0.34 9.19 14.10
CA SER A 56 0.92 9.22 15.43
C SER A 56 1.45 10.61 15.80
N LEU A 57 2.10 11.30 14.87
CA LEU A 57 2.61 12.65 15.07
C LEU A 57 1.47 13.66 15.28
N SER A 58 0.39 13.56 14.49
CA SER A 58 -0.80 14.39 14.66
C SER A 58 -1.50 14.15 16.00
N LYS A 59 -1.59 12.91 16.49
CA LYS A 59 -2.06 12.62 17.86
C LYS A 59 -1.21 13.33 18.91
N PHE A 60 0.11 13.30 18.75
CA PHE A 60 1.04 13.97 19.67
C PHE A 60 0.86 15.49 19.70
N ARG A 61 0.37 16.08 18.60
CA ARG A 61 0.04 17.51 18.48
C ARG A 61 -1.43 17.84 18.80
N ASN A 62 -2.25 16.87 19.21
CA ASN A 62 -3.71 16.99 19.41
C ASN A 62 -4.50 17.35 18.12
N GLU A 63 -3.97 17.01 16.95
CA GLU A 63 -4.61 17.19 15.64
C GLU A 63 -5.48 15.95 15.29
N MET A 64 -6.48 15.65 16.12
CA MET A 64 -7.16 14.34 16.08
C MET A 64 -7.90 14.05 14.76
N GLN A 65 -8.51 15.06 14.12
CA GLN A 65 -9.18 14.89 12.83
C GLN A 65 -8.20 14.42 11.74
N PHE A 66 -7.01 15.02 11.68
CA PHE A 66 -5.96 14.59 10.75
C PHE A 66 -5.41 13.22 11.11
N ALA A 67 -5.28 12.90 12.40
CA ALA A 67 -4.84 11.58 12.81
C ALA A 67 -5.79 10.46 12.35
N GLU A 68 -7.11 10.68 12.42
CA GLU A 68 -8.11 9.73 11.92
C GLU A 68 -8.07 9.61 10.39
N GLY A 69 -7.92 10.76 9.70
CA GLY A 69 -7.73 10.80 8.26
C GLY A 69 -6.52 9.97 7.81
N PHE A 70 -5.37 10.17 8.43
CA PHE A 70 -4.15 9.41 8.11
C PHE A 70 -4.27 7.91 8.42
N VAL A 71 -4.96 7.51 9.49
CA VAL A 71 -5.22 6.07 9.73
C VAL A 71 -6.09 5.48 8.62
N THR A 72 -7.06 6.24 8.12
CA THR A 72 -7.90 5.82 7.00
C THR A 72 -7.08 5.61 5.75
N LEU A 73 -6.24 6.60 5.37
CA LEU A 73 -5.34 6.47 4.23
C LEU A 73 -4.41 5.26 4.37
N ALA A 74 -3.79 5.06 5.54
CA ALA A 74 -2.92 3.90 5.77
C ALA A 74 -3.63 2.56 5.51
N ASN A 75 -4.90 2.44 5.90
CA ASN A 75 -5.68 1.23 5.66
C ASN A 75 -6.00 1.03 4.17
N GLU A 76 -6.22 2.11 3.42
CA GLU A 76 -6.41 2.06 1.98
C GLU A 76 -5.12 1.56 1.27
N GLU A 77 -3.94 2.06 1.63
CA GLU A 77 -2.65 1.55 1.09
C GLU A 77 -2.46 0.04 1.36
N PHE A 78 -2.88 -0.44 2.54
CA PHE A 78 -2.81 -1.87 2.85
C PHE A 78 -3.81 -2.70 2.03
N GLN A 79 -4.93 -2.12 1.61
CA GLN A 79 -5.86 -2.76 0.68
C GLN A 79 -5.26 -2.82 -0.73
N HIS A 80 -4.60 -1.76 -1.20
CA HIS A 80 -3.87 -1.77 -2.47
C HIS A 80 -2.76 -2.84 -2.45
N ALA A 81 -1.96 -2.90 -1.37
CA ALA A 81 -0.95 -3.94 -1.18
C ALA A 81 -1.54 -5.37 -1.22
N ASN A 82 -2.75 -5.57 -0.70
CA ASN A 82 -3.46 -6.84 -0.78
C ASN A 82 -3.84 -7.18 -2.23
N LEU A 83 -4.41 -6.24 -2.98
CA LEU A 83 -4.77 -6.43 -4.40
C LEU A 83 -3.55 -6.79 -5.26
N ILE A 84 -2.42 -6.11 -5.03
CA ILE A 84 -1.15 -6.40 -5.72
C ILE A 84 -0.66 -7.80 -5.38
N THR A 85 -0.73 -8.19 -4.11
CA THR A 85 -0.33 -9.53 -3.66
C THR A 85 -1.20 -10.61 -4.33
N ASP A 86 -2.53 -10.43 -4.35
CA ASP A 86 -3.45 -11.33 -5.03
C ASP A 86 -3.12 -11.47 -6.52
N ARG A 87 -2.75 -10.37 -7.18
CA ARG A 87 -2.34 -10.40 -8.59
C ARG A 87 -1.03 -11.14 -8.79
N MET A 88 -0.01 -10.94 -7.94
CA MET A 88 1.24 -11.71 -8.00
C MET A 88 0.97 -13.22 -7.84
N VAL A 89 0.14 -13.59 -6.86
CA VAL A 89 -0.25 -14.98 -6.61
C VAL A 89 -0.96 -15.59 -7.82
N SER A 90 -1.86 -14.84 -8.47
CA SER A 90 -2.54 -15.30 -9.68
C SER A 90 -1.59 -15.58 -10.87
N GLN A 91 -0.41 -14.96 -10.87
CA GLN A 91 0.65 -15.18 -11.86
C GLN A 91 1.65 -16.27 -11.45
N GLY A 92 1.38 -16.97 -10.34
CA GLY A 92 2.28 -18.00 -9.80
C GLY A 92 3.52 -17.43 -9.10
N ALA A 93 3.52 -16.14 -8.74
CA ALA A 93 4.59 -15.48 -8.02
C ALA A 93 4.17 -15.15 -6.59
N LEU A 94 5.13 -15.18 -5.66
CA LEU A 94 4.94 -14.63 -4.32
C LEU A 94 5.70 -13.32 -4.20
N PRO A 95 5.24 -12.37 -3.36
CA PRO A 95 5.98 -11.15 -3.10
C PRO A 95 7.34 -11.47 -2.49
N ALA A 96 8.39 -10.85 -3.02
CA ALA A 96 9.69 -10.80 -2.35
C ALA A 96 9.60 -9.86 -1.12
N GLY A 97 10.62 -9.84 -0.29
CA GLY A 97 10.68 -8.87 0.81
C GLY A 97 10.63 -7.43 0.29
N SER A 98 9.55 -6.71 0.59
CA SER A 98 9.40 -5.30 0.20
C SER A 98 10.47 -4.42 0.86
N ILE A 99 10.94 -3.41 0.13
CA ILE A 99 11.92 -2.45 0.63
C ILE A 99 11.19 -1.15 0.94
N LEU A 100 10.99 -0.87 2.24
CA LEU A 100 10.24 0.30 2.67
C LEU A 100 11.13 1.54 2.67
N SER A 101 10.60 2.63 2.11
CA SER A 101 11.16 3.96 2.27
C SER A 101 10.90 4.45 3.71
N PRO A 102 11.87 5.09 4.38
CA PRO A 102 11.64 5.65 5.71
C PRO A 102 10.45 6.62 5.73
N ALA A 103 9.68 6.61 6.83
CA ALA A 103 8.69 7.65 7.08
C ALA A 103 9.40 8.99 7.37
N ASN A 104 8.86 10.09 6.87
CA ASN A 104 9.42 11.42 7.13
C ASN A 104 8.91 11.97 8.46
N SER A 105 9.78 12.63 9.23
CA SER A 105 9.33 13.45 10.35
C SER A 105 8.66 14.71 9.82
N ALA A 106 7.55 15.11 10.43
CA ALA A 106 6.86 16.36 10.16
C ALA A 106 6.55 17.09 11.46
N ASN A 107 6.89 18.38 11.54
CA ASN A 107 6.73 19.17 12.75
C ASN A 107 5.33 19.80 12.88
N ASN A 108 4.60 19.89 11.77
CA ASN A 108 3.26 20.45 11.69
C ASN A 108 2.47 19.75 10.58
N ILE A 109 1.17 20.03 10.50
CA ILE A 109 0.29 19.37 9.53
C ILE A 109 0.60 19.74 8.07
N ILE A 110 1.09 20.96 7.80
CA ILE A 110 1.47 21.37 6.44
C ILE A 110 2.61 20.49 5.94
N GLU A 111 3.66 20.32 6.74
CA GLU A 111 4.76 19.41 6.43
C GLU A 111 4.26 17.98 6.25
N ALA A 112 3.38 17.50 7.13
CA ALA A 112 2.82 16.15 7.04
C ALA A 112 2.10 15.94 5.69
N LEU A 113 1.15 16.82 5.35
CA LEU A 113 0.38 16.76 4.11
C LEU A 113 1.25 16.88 2.85
N ARG A 114 2.29 17.71 2.87
CA ARG A 114 3.26 17.81 1.75
C ARG A 114 4.07 16.53 1.56
N THR A 115 4.46 15.87 2.65
CA THR A 115 5.15 14.58 2.54
C THR A 115 4.22 13.45 2.09
N CYS A 116 2.91 13.55 2.38
CA CYS A 116 1.91 12.63 1.83
C CYS A 116 1.71 12.87 0.33
N GLU A 117 1.51 14.12 -0.09
CA GLU A 117 1.41 14.51 -1.51
C GLU A 117 2.58 13.95 -2.36
N ALA A 118 3.81 14.02 -1.83
CA ALA A 118 4.98 13.49 -2.52
C ALA A 118 4.93 11.95 -2.73
N ARG A 119 4.23 11.20 -1.87
CA ARG A 119 4.07 9.74 -1.98
C ARG A 119 2.99 9.38 -2.98
N GLU A 120 1.86 10.07 -2.94
CA GLU A 120 0.80 9.95 -3.93
C GLU A 120 1.35 10.16 -5.35
N LEU A 121 2.16 11.21 -5.54
CA LEU A 121 2.80 11.47 -6.84
C LEU A 121 3.72 10.34 -7.30
N ALA A 122 4.43 9.68 -6.38
CA ALA A 122 5.28 8.54 -6.71
C ALA A 122 4.47 7.30 -7.11
N LEU A 123 3.34 7.04 -6.44
CA LEU A 123 2.41 5.97 -6.78
C LEU A 123 1.73 6.24 -8.13
N ILE A 124 1.21 7.45 -8.35
CA ILE A 124 0.63 7.90 -9.62
C ILE A 124 1.64 7.71 -10.77
N GLN A 125 2.90 8.11 -10.56
CA GLN A 125 3.92 7.93 -11.58
C GLN A 125 4.11 6.44 -11.90
N LEU A 126 4.31 5.59 -10.88
CA LEU A 126 4.54 4.16 -11.09
C LEU A 126 3.35 3.49 -11.77
N TYR A 127 2.12 3.77 -11.32
CA TYR A 127 0.91 3.19 -11.91
C TYR A 127 0.63 3.71 -13.32
N GLY A 128 0.98 4.97 -13.62
CA GLY A 128 0.94 5.49 -14.99
C GLY A 128 1.88 4.71 -15.92
N GLU A 129 3.12 4.49 -15.49
CA GLU A 129 4.10 3.69 -16.24
C GLU A 129 3.64 2.23 -16.41
N ALA A 130 3.14 1.61 -15.33
CA ALA A 130 2.69 0.22 -15.32
C ALA A 130 1.44 -0.01 -16.19
N THR A 131 0.51 0.95 -16.17
CA THR A 131 -0.70 0.94 -17.00
C THR A 131 -0.34 1.00 -18.48
N GLN A 132 0.52 1.94 -18.87
CA GLN A 132 0.99 2.07 -20.26
C GLN A 132 1.71 0.81 -20.72
N TYR A 133 2.61 0.26 -19.89
CA TYR A 133 3.33 -0.97 -20.23
C TYR A 133 2.36 -2.14 -20.44
N SER A 134 1.41 -2.33 -19.52
CA SER A 134 0.44 -3.43 -19.57
C SER A 134 -0.46 -3.35 -20.80
N GLN A 135 -0.88 -2.13 -21.18
CA GLN A 135 -1.62 -1.89 -22.42
C GLN A 135 -0.79 -2.30 -23.65
N ASN A 136 0.48 -1.88 -23.71
CA ASN A 136 1.36 -2.13 -24.85
C ASN A 136 1.67 -3.62 -25.07
N VAL A 137 1.74 -4.41 -24.01
CA VAL A 137 2.00 -5.86 -24.10
C VAL A 137 0.73 -6.72 -24.13
N GLY A 138 -0.46 -6.09 -24.13
CA GLY A 138 -1.75 -6.79 -24.17
C GLY A 138 -2.11 -7.54 -22.89
N ALA A 139 -1.54 -7.16 -21.74
CA ALA A 139 -1.84 -7.76 -20.45
C ALA A 139 -3.11 -7.12 -19.84
N ALA A 140 -4.28 -7.59 -20.27
CA ALA A 140 -5.57 -6.95 -19.98
C ALA A 140 -5.89 -6.86 -18.48
N ASP A 141 -5.67 -7.93 -17.71
CA ASP A 141 -5.93 -7.93 -16.27
C ASP A 141 -5.00 -6.98 -15.51
N ASP A 142 -3.71 -6.95 -15.89
CA ASP A 142 -2.72 -6.06 -15.27
C ASP A 142 -3.01 -4.59 -15.63
N PHE A 143 -3.41 -4.33 -16.87
CA PHE A 143 -3.90 -3.03 -17.30
C PHE A 143 -5.10 -2.58 -16.47
N ALA A 144 -6.08 -3.46 -16.25
CA ALA A 144 -7.26 -3.15 -15.46
C ALA A 144 -6.90 -2.85 -13.99
N LEU A 145 -6.02 -3.66 -13.39
CA LEU A 145 -5.55 -3.44 -12.02
C LEU A 145 -4.82 -2.10 -11.88
N PHE A 146 -3.81 -1.84 -12.71
CA PHE A 146 -3.02 -0.62 -12.60
C PHE A 146 -3.82 0.63 -12.97
N SER A 147 -4.76 0.55 -13.90
CA SER A 147 -5.65 1.68 -14.23
C SER A 147 -6.55 2.04 -13.04
N ARG A 148 -7.09 1.03 -12.36
CA ARG A 148 -7.90 1.22 -11.17
C ARG A 148 -7.07 1.88 -10.05
N LEU A 149 -5.91 1.31 -9.73
CA LEU A 149 -5.04 1.87 -8.69
C LEU A 149 -4.62 3.31 -9.04
N LEU A 150 -4.27 3.58 -10.30
CA LEU A 150 -3.95 4.93 -10.76
C LEU A 150 -5.08 5.95 -10.49
N GLU A 151 -6.34 5.57 -10.74
CA GLU A 151 -7.50 6.43 -10.47
C GLU A 151 -7.72 6.65 -8.96
N GLU A 152 -7.55 5.59 -8.16
CA GLU A 152 -7.63 5.66 -6.70
C GLU A 152 -6.56 6.63 -6.14
N GLU A 153 -5.31 6.52 -6.57
CA GLU A 153 -4.21 7.42 -6.17
C GLU A 153 -4.42 8.88 -6.62
N GLN A 154 -4.95 9.09 -7.83
CA GLN A 154 -5.28 10.44 -8.30
C GLN A 154 -6.37 11.08 -7.44
N THR A 155 -7.37 10.30 -7.03
CA THR A 155 -8.43 10.75 -6.13
C THR A 155 -7.87 11.05 -4.74
N GLN A 156 -6.95 10.21 -4.25
CA GLN A 156 -6.29 10.37 -2.97
C GLN A 156 -5.40 11.60 -2.91
N LEU A 157 -4.63 11.88 -3.97
CA LEU A 157 -3.88 13.13 -4.14
C LEU A 157 -4.78 14.36 -4.02
N VAL A 158 -5.93 14.37 -4.71
CA VAL A 158 -6.89 15.47 -4.63
C VAL A 158 -7.43 15.64 -3.20
N ARG A 159 -7.71 14.54 -2.50
CA ARG A 159 -8.15 14.57 -1.09
C ARG A 159 -7.08 15.15 -0.17
N VAL A 160 -5.81 14.75 -0.32
CA VAL A 160 -4.68 15.29 0.45
C VAL A 160 -4.47 16.78 0.18
N GLN A 161 -4.57 17.21 -1.08
CA GLN A 161 -4.48 18.61 -1.47
C GLN A 161 -5.66 19.43 -0.92
N GLY A 162 -6.87 18.88 -0.93
CA GLY A 162 -8.06 19.49 -0.34
C GLY A 162 -7.88 19.75 1.16
N TRP A 163 -7.36 18.77 1.91
CA TRP A 163 -7.05 18.95 3.34
C TRP A 163 -6.03 20.07 3.59
N LEU A 164 -5.05 20.22 2.69
CA LEU A 164 -4.05 21.27 2.79
C LEU A 164 -4.68 22.66 2.56
N GLU A 165 -5.55 22.78 1.56
CA GLU A 165 -6.28 24.02 1.28
C GLU A 165 -7.21 24.39 2.43
N GLU A 166 -8.00 23.44 2.93
CA GLU A 166 -8.88 23.63 4.09
C GLU A 166 -8.09 24.10 5.31
N TYR A 167 -6.90 23.51 5.55
CA TYR A 167 -6.05 23.94 6.66
C TYR A 167 -5.56 25.38 6.51
N TYR A 168 -5.13 25.79 5.32
CA TYR A 168 -4.74 27.18 5.06
C TYR A 168 -5.90 28.16 5.24
N GLN A 169 -7.10 27.82 4.77
CA GLN A 169 -8.29 28.64 4.95
C GLN A 169 -8.64 28.80 6.43
N ASN A 170 -8.56 27.72 7.21
CA ASN A 170 -8.79 27.75 8.66
C ASN A 170 -7.76 28.61 9.40
N MET A 171 -6.48 28.55 9.03
CA MET A 171 -5.45 29.42 9.59
C MET A 171 -5.67 30.90 9.26
N ALA A 172 -6.11 31.20 8.04
CA ALA A 172 -6.40 32.58 7.62
C ALA A 172 -7.63 33.16 8.35
N ALA A 173 -8.64 32.34 8.60
CA ALA A 173 -9.85 32.72 9.33
C ALA A 173 -9.62 32.87 10.84
N ASN A 174 -8.71 32.09 11.42
CA ASN A 174 -8.39 32.10 12.85
C ASN A 174 -6.89 32.33 13.08
N PRO A 175 -6.37 33.56 12.85
CA PRO A 175 -4.98 33.88 13.12
C PRO A 175 -4.69 33.72 14.62
N VAL A 176 -3.64 32.97 14.95
CA VAL A 176 -3.16 32.85 16.33
C VAL A 176 -2.82 34.26 16.84
N PRO A 177 -3.35 34.72 17.99
CA PRO A 177 -3.03 36.04 18.51
C PRO A 177 -1.51 36.19 18.66
N GLN A 178 -0.96 37.22 18.03
CA GLN A 178 0.43 37.62 18.25
C GLN A 178 0.55 38.07 19.69
N TRP A 179 1.04 37.18 20.56
CA TRP A 179 1.51 37.57 21.89
C TRP A 179 2.76 38.43 21.68
N ASN A 180 2.55 39.75 21.59
CA ASN A 180 3.62 40.72 21.69
C ASN A 180 4.17 40.65 23.11
N PHE A 181 5.31 39.97 23.27
CA PHE A 181 6.14 40.14 24.44
C PHE A 181 6.84 41.50 24.32
N VAL A 182 6.28 42.51 24.98
CA VAL A 182 6.96 43.74 25.39
C VAL A 182 7.04 43.73 26.90
#